data_AF-A0AAX1RUP4-F1
#
_entry.id   AF-A0AAX1RUP4-F1
#
_cell.length_a   1.000
_cell.length_b   1.000
_cell.length_c   1.000
_cell.angle_alpha   90.00
_cell.angle_beta   90.00
_cell.angle_gamma   90.00
#
_symmetry.space_group_name_H-M   'P 1'
#
loop_
_entity.id
_entity.type
_entity.pdbx_description
1 polymer ?
#
loop_
_entity_poly.entity_id
_entity_poly.type
_entity_poly.pdbx_seq_one_letter_code
_entity_poly.pdbx_strand_id
1 'polypeptide(L)' 'MKIRESHSEHYSAKVFIYQNKKEDYFVVSIPDLFWSIQIDYDIYGEALTEHVMVHLFNILPEDEAHTLALKITNWIQEV' A
#
# COMPACT_ATOMS: atom_id res chain seq x y z
N MET A 1 5.10 2.16 13.29
CA MET A 1 3.87 1.68 12.64
C MET A 1 2.96 2.86 12.42
N LYS A 2 2.47 3.06 11.20
CA LYS A 2 1.46 4.07 10.85
C LYS A 2 0.14 3.36 10.53
N ILE A 3 -0.98 3.98 10.85
CA ILE A 3 -2.31 3.51 10.44
C ILE A 3 -2.97 4.68 9.71
N ARG A 4 -3.45 4.42 8.50
CA ARG A 4 -4.14 5.38 7.65
C ARG A 4 -5.50 4.82 7.27
N GLU A 5 -6.42 5.71 6.93
CA GLU A 5 -7.76 5.32 6.48
C GLU A 5 -7.91 5.73 5.01
N SER A 6 -8.42 4.82 4.20
CA SER A 6 -8.84 5.12 2.83
C SER A 6 -10.30 4.72 2.67
N HIS A 7 -11.04 5.59 2.00
CA HIS A 7 -12.43 5.36 1.62
C HIS A 7 -12.52 5.44 0.10
N SER A 8 -13.28 4.52 -0.47
CA SER A 8 -13.76 4.52 -1.86
C SER A 8 -15.26 4.25 -1.87
N GLU A 9 -15.85 4.09 -3.06
CA GLU A 9 -17.22 3.64 -3.20
C GLU A 9 -17.39 2.19 -2.70
N HIS A 10 -16.38 1.34 -2.90
CA HIS A 10 -16.45 -0.09 -2.63
C HIS A 10 -15.82 -0.51 -1.28
N TYR A 11 -15.00 0.34 -0.65
CA TYR A 11 -14.39 0.00 0.63
C TYR A 11 -14.20 1.21 1.56
N SER A 12 -14.15 0.91 2.86
CA SER A 12 -13.62 1.80 3.89
C SER A 12 -12.62 0.99 4.68
N ALA A 13 -11.32 1.20 4.45
CA ALA A 13 -10.29 0.28 4.91
C ALA A 13 -9.19 0.99 5.69
N LYS A 14 -8.75 0.33 6.77
CA LYS A 14 -7.54 0.70 7.49
C LYS A 14 -6.31 0.11 6.81
N VAL A 15 -5.35 0.97 6.52
CA VAL A 15 -4.06 0.61 5.94
C VAL A 15 -3.00 0.70 7.03
N PHE A 16 -2.41 -0.44 7.36
CA PHE A 16 -1.34 -0.58 8.34
C PHE A 16 -0.01 -0.58 7.61
N ILE A 17 0.89 0.33 7.99
CA ILE A 17 2.21 0.45 7.39
C ILE A 17 3.26 0.27 8.48
N TYR A 18 4.01 -0.82 8.38
CA TYR A 18 5.17 -1.11 9.20
C TYR A 18 6.44 -0.88 8.39
N GLN A 19 7.46 -0.34 9.04
CA GLN A 19 8.78 -0.09 8.46
C GLN A 19 9.81 -0.82 9.31
N ASN A 20 10.52 -1.78 8.71
CA ASN A 20 11.67 -2.42 9.32
C ASN A 20 12.95 -1.74 8.80
N LYS A 21 13.49 -0.80 9.58
CA LYS A 21 14.73 -0.09 9.24
C LYS A 21 16.00 -0.94 9.38
N LYS A 22 15.93 -2.11 10.01
CA LYS A 22 17.09 -2.98 10.20
C LYS A 22 17.31 -3.88 8.99
N GLU A 23 16.22 -4.27 8.34
CA GLU A 23 16.20 -5.20 7.21
C GLU A 23 15.69 -4.53 5.92
N ASP A 24 15.56 -3.20 5.93
CA ASP A 24 15.24 -2.34 4.78
C ASP A 24 14.02 -2.78 3.97
N TYR A 25 12.90 -3.02 4.67
CA TYR A 25 11.61 -3.29 4.05
C TYR A 25 10.43 -2.60 4.74
N PHE A 26 9.32 -2.47 4.00
CA PHE A 26 8.01 -2.11 4.51
C PHE A 26 7.07 -3.31 4.47
N VAL A 27 6.12 -3.36 5.40
CA VAL A 27 4.96 -4.24 5.31
C VAL A 27 3.72 -3.36 5.29
N VAL A 28 2.90 -3.53 4.27
CA VAL A 28 1.59 -2.90 4.16
C VAL A 28 0.53 -3.97 4.32
N SER A 29 -0.46 -3.75 5.18
CA SER A 29 -1.59 -4.65 5.36
C SER A 29 -2.91 -3.90 5.37
N ILE A 30 -3.91 -4.50 4.74
CA ILE A 30 -5.29 -4.03 4.69
C ILE A 30 -6.18 -5.20 5.10
N PRO A 31 -6.42 -5.39 6.41
CA PRO A 31 -7.14 -6.55 6.93
C PRO A 31 -8.55 -6.70 6.38
N ASP A 32 -9.26 -5.59 6.17
CA ASP A 32 -10.63 -5.57 5.64
C ASP A 32 -10.71 -6.14 4.22
N LEU A 33 -9.58 -6.15 3.50
CA LEU A 33 -9.44 -6.71 2.15
C LEU A 33 -8.68 -8.06 2.14
N PHE A 34 -8.35 -8.63 3.31
CA PHE A 34 -7.52 -9.83 3.45
C PHE A 34 -6.20 -9.76 2.69
N TRP A 35 -5.58 -8.58 2.64
CA TRP A 35 -4.44 -8.30 1.78
C TRP A 35 -3.23 -7.76 2.55
N SER A 36 -2.05 -8.18 2.13
CA SER A 36 -0.79 -7.63 2.61
C SER A 36 0.32 -7.81 1.58
N ILE A 37 1.31 -6.94 1.63
CA ILE A 37 2.52 -7.00 0.81
C ILE A 37 3.74 -6.61 1.64
N GLN A 38 4.87 -7.25 1.35
CA GLN A 38 6.20 -6.80 1.79
C GLN A 38 6.88 -6.10 0.61
N ILE A 39 7.48 -4.95 0.86
CA ILE A 39 8.09 -4.08 -0.16
C ILE A 39 9.52 -3.77 0.26
N ASP A 40 10.49 -4.09 -0.60
CA ASP A 40 11.89 -3.73 -0.38
C ASP A 40 12.13 -2.24 -0.63
N TYR A 41 13.06 -1.64 0.12
CA TYR A 41 13.41 -0.22 -0.02
C TYR A 41 13.98 0.16 -1.39
N ASP A 42 14.54 -0.81 -2.11
CA ASP A 42 15.10 -0.62 -3.45
C ASP A 42 14.02 -0.32 -4.49
N ILE A 43 12.73 -0.49 -4.14
CA ILE A 43 11.60 -0.13 -4.98
C ILE A 43 11.11 1.27 -4.58
N TYR A 44 11.29 2.24 -5.48
CA TYR A 44 10.95 3.65 -5.24
C TYR A 44 10.33 4.32 -6.46
N GLY A 45 9.83 5.55 -6.27
CA GLY A 45 9.25 6.36 -7.33
C GLY A 45 8.04 5.69 -8.00
N GLU A 46 7.95 5.78 -9.33
CA GLU A 46 6.85 5.19 -10.10
C GLU A 46 6.82 3.66 -10.00
N ALA A 47 7.99 3.00 -9.95
CA ALA A 47 8.08 1.54 -9.82
C ALA A 47 7.43 1.03 -8.53
N LEU A 48 7.51 1.80 -7.44
CA LEU A 48 6.83 1.47 -6.18
C LEU A 48 5.31 1.51 -6.33
N THR A 49 4.79 2.55 -6.98
CA THR A 49 3.35 2.69 -7.21
C THR A 49 2.83 1.59 -8.12
N GLU A 50 3.53 1.31 -9.21
CA GLU A 50 3.18 0.22 -10.13
C GLU A 50 3.20 -1.14 -9.42
N HIS A 51 4.26 -1.42 -8.64
CA HIS A 51 4.37 -2.65 -7.87
C HIS A 51 3.18 -2.86 -6.93
N VAL A 52 2.80 -1.83 -6.15
CA VAL A 52 1.65 -1.91 -5.24
C VAL A 52 0.33 -2.04 -6.02
N MET A 53 0.17 -1.30 -7.11
CA MET A 53 -1.04 -1.30 -7.95
C MET A 53 -1.31 -2.69 -8.55
N VAL A 54 -0.31 -3.34 -9.13
CA VAL A 54 -0.45 -4.67 -9.76
C VAL A 54 -0.92 -5.72 -8.73
N HIS A 55 -0.47 -5.62 -7.48
CA HIS A 55 -0.90 -6.54 -6.43
C HIS A 55 -2.32 -6.24 -5.94
N LEU A 56 -2.71 -4.97 -5.83
CA LEU A 56 -4.06 -4.56 -5.45
C LEU A 56 -5.10 -4.84 -6.55
N PHE A 57 -4.71 -4.81 -7.82
CA PHE A 57 -5.63 -5.07 -8.93
C PHE A 57 -6.20 -6.50 -8.92
N ASN A 58 -5.56 -7.44 -8.21
CA ASN A 58 -6.11 -8.79 -8.02
C ASN A 58 -7.35 -8.82 -7.11
N ILE A 59 -7.61 -7.76 -6.34
CA ILE A 59 -8.67 -7.71 -5.32
C ILE A 59 -9.58 -6.49 -5.41
N LEU A 60 -9.20 -5.46 -6.19
CA LEU A 60 -9.93 -4.22 -6.37
C LEU A 60 -10.05 -3.87 -7.86
N PRO A 61 -11.09 -3.10 -8.25
CA PRO A 61 -11.15 -2.48 -9.56
C PRO A 61 -9.89 -1.66 -9.89
N GLU A 62 -9.52 -1.56 -11.16
CA GLU A 62 -8.25 -0.96 -11.61
C GLU A 62 -8.05 0.48 -11.12
N ASP A 63 -9.08 1.29 -11.25
CA ASP A 63 -9.11 2.69 -10.86
C ASP A 63 -8.97 2.87 -9.34
N GLU A 64 -9.63 2.01 -8.56
CA GLU A 64 -9.50 1.99 -7.11
C GLU A 64 -8.14 1.47 -6.64
N ALA A 65 -7.63 0.41 -7.28
CA ALA A 65 -6.32 -0.16 -7.02
C ALA A 65 -5.22 0.88 -7.28
N HIS A 66 -5.30 1.58 -8.40
CA HIS A 66 -4.37 2.66 -8.76
C HIS A 66 -4.44 3.82 -7.75
N THR A 67 -5.65 4.26 -7.39
CA THR A 67 -5.85 5.34 -6.40
C THR A 67 -5.32 4.95 -5.02
N LEU A 68 -5.56 3.72 -4.57
CA LEU A 68 -5.10 3.23 -3.29
C LEU A 68 -3.58 3.03 -3.27
N ALA A 69 -2.99 2.53 -4.36
CA ALA A 69 -1.55 2.41 -4.51
C ALA A 69 -0.87 3.77 -4.36
N LEU A 70 -1.34 4.81 -5.08
CA LEU A 70 -0.81 6.18 -4.95
C LEU A 70 -0.87 6.69 -3.50
N LYS A 71 -1.97 6.46 -2.78
CA LYS A 71 -2.09 6.86 -1.37
C LYS A 71 -1.06 6.12 -0.50
N ILE A 72 -0.94 4.80 -0.67
CA ILE A 72 -0.02 3.95 0.09
C ILE A 72 1.42 4.40 -0.12
N THR A 73 1.84 4.62 -1.36
CA THR A 73 3.22 5.00 -1.68
C THR A 73 3.56 6.39 -1.17
N ASN A 74 2.62 7.33 -1.22
CA ASN A 74 2.76 8.63 -0.56
C ASN A 74 2.95 8.47 0.97
N TRP A 75 2.13 7.65 1.65
CA TRP A 75 2.27 7.43 3.10
C TRP A 75 3.57 6.72 3.51
N ILE A 76 4.11 5.87 2.64
CA ILE A 76 5.44 5.26 2.81
C ILE A 76 6.52 6.35 2.79
N GLN A 77 6.39 7.34 1.89
CA GLN A 77 7.36 8.43 1.70
C GLN A 77 7.23 9.59 2.70
N GLU A 78 6.10 9.72 3.40
CA GLU A 78 5.91 10.68 4.51
C GLU A 78 6.79 10.30 5.73
N VAL A 79 8.12 10.38 5.64
CA VAL A 79 9.04 10.03 6.75
C VAL A 79 8.97 11.03 7.90
#